data_AF-A0AA49FJV7-F1
#
_entry.id   AF-A0AA49FJV7-F1
#
_cell.length_a   1.000
_cell.length_b   1.000
_cell.length_c   1.000
_cell.angle_alpha   90.00
_cell.angle_beta   90.00
_cell.angle_gamma   90.00
#
_symmetry.space_group_name_H-M   'P 1'
#
loop_
_entity.id
_entity.type
_entity.pdbx_description
1 polymer ?
#
loop_
_entity_poly.entity_id
_entity_poly.type
_entity_poly.pdbx_seq_one_letter_code
_entity_poly.pdbx_strand_id
1 'polypeptide(L)'
;MGAITFDTLKFANRLKTAGVSSAQAEAEAEALAEVFDLAGRDLVTKEYLDAKLMQLEQRMIIKLGALMVVAVGAVATLVKLL
;
A
#
# COMPACT_ATOMS: atom_id res chain seq x y z
N MET A 1 9.24 -4.04 3.20
CA MET A 1 8.02 -4.28 4.00
C MET A 1 8.42 -4.36 5.46
N GLY A 2 8.19 -3.31 6.24
CA GLY A 2 8.22 -3.47 7.69
C GLY A 2 7.01 -4.32 8.08
N ALA A 3 7.22 -5.58 8.41
CA ALA A 3 6.16 -6.40 8.97
C ALA A 3 5.70 -5.74 10.27
N ILE A 4 4.41 -5.47 10.41
CA ILE A 4 3.84 -5.08 11.71
C ILE A 4 3.91 -6.35 12.57
N THR A 5 4.97 -6.48 13.37
CA THR A 5 5.13 -7.65 14.24
C THR A 5 4.28 -7.46 15.48
N PHE A 6 3.21 -8.23 15.62
CA PHE A 6 2.46 -8.32 16.86
C PHE A 6 3.27 -9.15 17.87
N ASP A 7 3.65 -8.54 18.99
CA ASP A 7 4.39 -9.21 20.06
C ASP A 7 3.42 -9.91 21.01
N THR A 8 3.07 -11.14 20.65
CA THR A 8 2.15 -12.02 21.39
C THR A 8 2.56 -12.16 22.86
N LEU A 9 3.86 -12.31 23.14
CA LEU A 9 4.37 -12.51 24.49
C LEU A 9 4.20 -11.24 25.34
N LYS A 10 4.57 -10.08 24.80
CA LYS A 10 4.41 -8.80 25.49
C LYS A 10 2.94 -8.47 25.72
N PHE A 11 2.06 -8.83 24.80
CA PHE A 11 0.62 -8.65 24.97
C PHE A 11 0.06 -9.55 26.08
N ALA A 12 0.36 -10.86 26.06
CA ALA A 12 -0.05 -11.78 27.12
C ALA A 12 0.48 -11.32 28.50
N ASN A 13 1.74 -10.87 28.59
CA ASN A 13 2.30 -10.38 29.85
C ASN A 13 1.60 -9.12 30.38
N ARG A 14 1.11 -8.24 29.49
CA ARG A 14 0.30 -7.08 29.90
C ARG A 14 -1.05 -7.51 30.46
N LEU A 15 -1.71 -8.48 29.85
CA LEU A 15 -2.97 -9.04 30.36
C LEU A 15 -2.77 -9.69 31.73
N LYS A 16 -1.71 -10.48 31.91
CA LYS A 16 -1.37 -11.09 33.20
C LYS A 16 -1.15 -10.03 34.29
N THR A 17 -0.42 -8.96 33.97
CA THR A 17 -0.22 -7.82 34.89
C THR A 17 -1.53 -7.12 35.25
N ALA A 18 -2.50 -7.12 34.33
CA ALA A 18 -3.84 -6.58 34.56
C ALA A 18 -4.78 -7.52 35.34
N GLY A 19 -4.31 -8.71 35.74
CA GLY A 19 -5.08 -9.68 36.52
C GLY A 19 -5.79 -10.76 35.70
N VAL A 20 -5.57 -10.81 34.38
CA VAL A 20 -6.07 -11.91 33.54
C VAL A 20 -5.28 -13.19 33.83
N SER A 21 -5.97 -14.33 33.91
CA SER A 21 -5.30 -15.62 34.15
C SER A 21 -4.31 -15.95 33.03
N SER A 22 -3.24 -16.69 33.34
CA SER A 22 -2.19 -17.00 32.35
C SER A 22 -2.76 -17.68 31.10
N ALA A 23 -3.66 -18.65 31.29
CA ALA A 23 -4.27 -19.39 30.20
C ALA A 23 -5.15 -18.50 29.29
N GLN A 24 -5.92 -17.57 29.87
CA GLN A 24 -6.72 -16.62 29.09
C GLN A 24 -5.84 -15.60 28.37
N ALA A 25 -4.83 -15.06 29.06
CA ALA A 25 -3.92 -14.08 28.48
C ALA A 25 -3.16 -14.64 27.27
N GLU A 26 -2.75 -15.90 27.33
CA GLU A 26 -2.09 -16.60 26.22
C GLU A 26 -3.07 -16.88 25.07
N ALA A 27 -4.26 -17.40 25.38
CA ALA A 27 -5.28 -17.68 24.37
C ALA A 27 -5.75 -16.41 23.62
N GLU A 28 -5.94 -15.29 24.33
CA GLU A 28 -6.29 -14.01 23.71
C GLU A 28 -5.16 -13.48 22.84
N ALA A 29 -3.92 -13.58 23.30
CA ALA A 29 -2.76 -13.14 22.54
C ALA A 29 -2.60 -13.95 21.24
N GLU A 30 -2.78 -15.26 21.31
CA GLU A 30 -2.69 -16.17 20.15
C GLU A 30 -3.81 -15.88 19.14
N ALA A 31 -5.06 -15.77 19.60
CA ALA A 31 -6.19 -15.44 18.73
C ALA A 31 -6.01 -14.07 18.03
N LEU A 32 -5.50 -13.06 18.75
CA LEU A 32 -5.20 -11.75 18.15
C LEU A 32 -4.05 -11.82 17.15
N ALA A 33 -3.02 -12.61 17.43
CA ALA A 33 -1.88 -12.79 16.51
C ALA A 33 -2.34 -13.41 15.17
N GLU A 34 -3.25 -14.39 15.21
CA GLU A 34 -3.83 -14.99 14.00
C GLU A 34 -4.62 -13.96 13.18
N VAL A 35 -5.44 -13.12 13.83
CA VAL A 35 -6.19 -12.06 13.15
C VAL A 35 -5.26 -11.04 12.51
N PHE A 36 -4.18 -10.64 13.19
CA PHE A 36 -3.20 -9.70 12.63
C PHE A 36 -2.41 -10.31 11.46
N ASP A 37 -2.09 -11.60 11.51
CA ASP A 37 -1.44 -12.29 10.38
C ASP A 37 -2.37 -12.36 9.16
N LEU A 38 -3.65 -12.69 9.36
CA LEU A 38 -4.65 -12.68 8.30
C LEU A 38 -4.86 -11.28 7.71
N ALA A 39 -5.02 -10.26 8.56
CA ALA A 39 -5.20 -8.87 8.14
C ALA A 39 -3.97 -8.31 7.43
N GLY A 40 -2.77 -8.77 7.80
CA GLY A 40 -1.50 -8.32 7.21
C GLY A 40 -1.24 -8.81 5.79
N ARG A 41 -1.86 -9.91 5.36
CA ARG A 41 -1.60 -10.54 4.05
C ARG A 41 -2.10 -9.72 2.86
N ASP A 42 -3.19 -8.97 3.02
CA ASP A 42 -3.82 -8.22 1.93
C ASP A 42 -3.51 -6.72 1.94
N LEU A 43 -2.56 -6.28 2.77
CA LEU A 43 -2.19 -4.86 2.85
C LEU A 43 -1.23 -4.46 1.73
N VAL A 44 -1.65 -3.45 0.96
CA VAL A 44 -0.77 -2.76 0.01
C VAL A 44 0.24 -1.91 0.78
N THR A 45 1.52 -2.00 0.43
CA THR A 45 2.53 -1.14 1.06
C THR A 45 2.55 0.25 0.46
N LYS A 46 2.98 1.22 1.28
CA LYS A 46 3.22 2.58 0.81
C LYS A 46 4.19 2.60 -0.38
N GLU A 47 5.29 1.84 -0.30
CA GLU A 47 6.29 1.80 -1.38
C GLU A 47 5.72 1.21 -2.67
N TYR A 48 4.86 0.18 -2.57
CA TYR A 48 4.18 -0.39 -3.72
C TYR A 48 3.23 0.64 -4.35
N LEU A 49 2.44 1.32 -3.51
CA LEU A 49 1.49 2.33 -3.98
C LEU A 49 2.22 3.50 -4.64
N ASP A 50 3.27 4.03 -4.02
CA ASP A 50 4.10 5.11 -4.56
C ASP A 50 4.71 4.70 -5.91
N ALA A 51 5.22 3.48 -6.03
CA ALA A 51 5.74 2.96 -7.30
C ALA A 51 4.66 2.88 -8.40
N LYS A 52 3.44 2.44 -8.05
CA LYS A 52 2.31 2.40 -9.01
C LYS A 52 1.85 3.78 -9.43
N LEU A 53 1.82 4.74 -8.51
CA LEU A 53 1.48 6.13 -8.80
C LEU A 53 2.52 6.76 -9.74
N MET A 54 3.81 6.59 -9.45
CA MET A 54 4.89 7.05 -10.35
C MET A 54 4.78 6.43 -11.75
N GLN A 55 4.47 5.13 -11.83
CA GLN A 55 4.28 4.46 -13.12
C GLN A 55 3.07 5.02 -13.89
N LEU A 56 1.97 5.31 -13.21
CA LEU A 56 0.79 5.93 -13.82
C LEU A 56 1.09 7.35 -14.30
N GLU A 57 1.77 8.15 -13.49
CA GLU A 57 2.20 9.51 -13.82
C GLU A 57 3.07 9.51 -15.08
N GLN A 58 4.09 8.66 -15.15
CA GLN A 58 4.95 8.52 -16.34
C GLN A 58 4.14 8.16 -17.59
N ARG A 59 3.23 7.18 -17.49
CA ARG A 59 2.38 6.78 -18.63
C ARG A 59 1.48 7.93 -19.08
N MET A 60 0.97 8.73 -18.15
CA MET A 60 0.17 9.92 -18.47
C MET A 60 1.01 10.99 -19.15
N ILE A 61 2.20 11.30 -18.63
CA ILE A 61 3.14 12.26 -19.26
C ILE A 61 3.45 11.85 -20.70
N ILE A 62 3.78 10.57 -20.94
CA ILE A 62 4.08 10.06 -22.29
C ILE A 62 2.87 10.19 -23.21
N LYS A 63 1.68 9.76 -22.77
CA LYS A 63 0.45 9.84 -23.57
C LYS A 63 0.08 11.28 -23.92
N LEU A 64 0.15 12.18 -22.95
CA LEU A 64 -0.13 13.61 -23.15
C LEU A 64 0.92 14.25 -24.07
N GLY A 65 2.20 13.95 -23.88
CA GLY A 65 3.27 14.42 -24.76
C GLY A 65 3.09 13.95 -26.21
N ALA A 66 2.77 12.66 -26.41
CA ALA A 66 2.48 12.12 -27.74
C ALA A 66 1.26 12.78 -28.38
N LEU A 67 0.17 12.98 -27.63
CA LEU A 67 -1.02 13.68 -28.11
C LEU A 67 -0.70 15.13 -28.51
N MET A 68 0.12 15.83 -27.71
CA MET A 68 0.56 17.20 -28.02
C MET A 68 1.39 17.26 -29.31
N VAL A 69 2.32 16.32 -29.52
CA VAL A 69 3.10 16.26 -30.76
C VAL A 69 2.20 16.03 -31.97
N VAL A 70 1.21 15.14 -31.85
CA VAL A 70 0.22 14.90 -32.92
C VAL A 70 -0.63 16.13 -33.19
N ALA A 71 -1.16 16.77 -32.14
CA ALA A 71 -2.01 17.95 -32.27
C ALA A 71 -1.26 19.14 -32.87
N VAL A 72 -0.05 19.43 -32.37
CA VAL A 72 0.80 20.50 -32.91
C VAL A 72 1.21 20.20 -34.35
N GLY A 73 1.58 18.97 -34.66
CA GLY A 73 1.91 18.54 -36.02
C GLY A 73 0.75 18.75 -36.98
N ALA A 74 -0.47 18.34 -36.60
CA ALA A 74 -1.67 18.54 -37.41
C ALA A 74 -1.95 20.03 -37.65
N VAL A 75 -1.89 20.87 -36.61
CA VAL A 75 -2.09 22.32 -36.74
C VAL A 75 -1.03 22.93 -37.67
N ALA A 76 0.25 22.57 -37.53
CA ALA A 76 1.32 23.08 -38.38
C ALA A 76 1.11 22.71 -39.86
N THR A 77 0.65 21.48 -40.13
CA THR A 77 0.32 21.07 -41.51
C THR A 77 -0.86 21.85 -42.09
N LEU A 78 -1.90 22.12 -41.30
CA LEU A 78 -3.06 22.90 -41.73
C LEU A 78 -2.68 24.35 -42.03
N VAL A 79 -1.88 24.99 -41.17
CA VAL A 79 -1.40 26.37 -41.37
C VAL A 79 -0.56 26.51 -42.63
N LYS A 80 0.21 25.48 -43.01
CA LYS A 80 1.03 25.51 -44.23
C LYS A 80 0.21 25.31 -45.52
N LEU A 81 -1.01 24.77 -45.41
CA LEU A 81 -1.89 24.50 -46.55
C LEU A 81 -2.90 25.64 -46.83
N LEU A 82 -3.14 26.52 -45.87
CA LEU A 82 -3.94 27.74 -46.00
C LEU A 82 -3.09 28.90 -46.53
#